data_AF-A0A963L4N4-F1
#
_entry.id   AF-A0A963L4N4-F1
#
_cell.length_a   1.000
_cell.length_b   1.000
_cell.length_c   1.000
_cell.angle_alpha   90.00
_cell.angle_beta   90.00
_cell.angle_gamma   90.00
#
_symmetry.space_group_name_H-M   'P 1'
#
loop_
_entity.id
_entity.type
_entity.pdbx_description
1 polymer ?
#
loop_
_entity_poly.entity_id
_entity_poly.type
_entity_poly.pdbx_seq_one_letter_code
_entity_poly.pdbx_strand_id
1 'polypeptide(L)'
;MSVTTKTGQPAVYNDGVVRGFAIMSVIYGVVGMLVGVIIAAQLTWPELNMGIEWITYGRLRPLHTNAVIFAFGGSALFATSYYIVQRTCHTPLFSNALAWFTFWGWNLAIVGAVVSLPMGWTEGKEYAELIWPIDLLITVVWVAYAIVF
;
A
#
# COMPACT_ATOMS: atom_id res chain seq x y z
N MET A 1 45.68 15.22 9.18
CA MET A 1 44.22 15.03 9.35
C MET A 1 43.94 13.54 9.23
N SER A 2 43.83 12.84 10.36
CA SER A 2 43.52 11.40 10.36
C SER A 2 42.04 11.20 10.08
N VAL A 3 41.71 10.61 8.95
CA VAL A 3 40.36 10.11 8.68
C VAL A 3 40.13 8.93 9.62
N THR A 4 39.44 9.17 10.73
CA THR A 4 38.96 8.10 11.61
C THR A 4 37.82 7.39 10.89
N THR A 5 38.14 6.35 10.13
CA THR A 5 37.16 5.35 9.71
C THR A 5 36.65 4.68 10.99
N LYS A 6 35.39 4.93 11.37
CA LYS A 6 34.68 4.17 12.40
C LYS A 6 34.53 2.72 11.91
N THR A 7 35.55 1.91 12.12
CA THR A 7 35.49 0.46 11.97
C THR A 7 34.76 -0.12 13.19
N GLY A 8 33.66 -0.86 12.96
CA GLY A 8 33.08 -1.73 13.98
C GLY A 8 31.67 -1.43 14.48
N GLN A 9 30.88 -0.56 13.83
CA GLN A 9 29.43 -0.59 14.05
C GLN A 9 28.83 -1.60 13.07
N PRO A 10 28.11 -2.65 13.54
CA PRO A 10 27.36 -3.51 12.63
C PRO A 10 26.44 -2.63 11.79
N ALA A 11 26.37 -2.88 10.49
CA ALA A 11 25.48 -2.13 9.61
C ALA A 11 24.05 -2.27 10.14
N VAL A 12 23.49 -1.18 10.66
CA VAL A 12 22.16 -1.19 11.28
C VAL A 12 21.13 -1.25 10.16
N TYR A 13 20.28 -2.27 10.19
CA TYR A 13 19.21 -2.41 9.22
C TYR A 13 18.17 -1.31 9.36
N ASN A 14 17.55 -0.94 8.23
CA ASN A 14 16.51 0.08 8.15
C ASN A 14 15.15 -0.53 8.51
N ASP A 15 14.98 -0.98 9.76
CA ASP A 15 13.75 -1.64 10.19
C ASP A 15 12.58 -0.65 10.43
N GLY A 16 12.83 0.66 10.43
CA GLY A 16 11.80 1.68 10.62
C GLY A 16 10.72 1.64 9.53
N VAL A 17 11.13 1.61 8.26
CA VAL A 17 10.21 1.54 7.12
C VAL A 17 9.48 0.20 7.06
N VAL A 18 10.18 -0.90 7.41
CA VAL A 18 9.59 -2.24 7.52
C VAL A 18 8.45 -2.24 8.54
N ARG A 19 8.68 -1.68 9.73
CA ARG A 19 7.65 -1.56 10.77
C ARG A 19 6.47 -0.71 10.31
N GLY A 20 6.74 0.40 9.62
CA GLY A 20 5.70 1.25 9.03
C GLY A 20 4.78 0.44 8.11
N PHE A 21 5.36 -0.25 7.13
CA PHE A 21 4.58 -1.09 6.21
C PHE A 21 3.89 -2.28 6.90
N ALA A 22 4.53 -2.91 7.89
CA ALA A 22 3.92 -4.01 8.63
C ALA A 22 2.66 -3.56 9.40
N ILE A 23 2.73 -2.40 10.08
CA ILE A 23 1.59 -1.81 10.78
C ILE A 23 0.49 -1.45 9.78
N MET A 24 0.84 -0.76 8.68
CA MET A 24 -0.15 -0.37 7.67
C MET A 24 -0.78 -1.59 6.98
N SER A 25 -0.02 -2.67 6.76
CA SER A 25 -0.56 -3.92 6.23
C SER A 25 -1.66 -4.47 7.14
N VAL A 26 -1.46 -4.52 8.46
CA VAL A 26 -2.51 -4.96 9.39
C VAL A 26 -3.73 -4.03 9.34
N ILE A 27 -3.51 -2.71 9.35
CA ILE A 27 -4.59 -1.72 9.27
C ILE A 27 -5.42 -1.91 7.99
N TYR A 28 -4.76 -1.98 6.84
CA TYR A 28 -5.42 -2.17 5.56
C TYR A 28 -6.05 -3.56 5.41
N GLY A 29 -5.48 -4.58 6.04
CA GLY A 29 -6.06 -5.92 6.11
C GLY A 29 -7.41 -5.89 6.82
N VAL A 30 -7.48 -5.24 7.98
CA VAL A 30 -8.74 -5.07 8.72
C VAL A 30 -9.76 -4.25 7.91
N VAL A 31 -9.35 -3.11 7.38
CA VAL A 31 -10.25 -2.21 6.61
C VAL A 31 -10.76 -2.90 5.34
N GLY A 32 -9.87 -3.49 4.55
CA GLY A 32 -10.22 -4.17 3.29
C GLY A 32 -11.15 -5.36 3.52
N MET A 33 -10.86 -6.20 4.50
CA MET A 33 -11.73 -7.34 4.88
C MET A 33 -13.09 -6.86 5.40
N LEU A 34 -13.14 -5.78 6.19
CA LEU A 34 -14.39 -5.21 6.70
C LEU A 34 -15.28 -4.70 5.56
N VAL A 35 -14.72 -3.97 4.58
CA VAL A 35 -15.48 -3.57 3.38
C VAL A 35 -15.97 -4.80 2.63
N GLY A 36 -15.18 -5.88 2.59
CA GLY A 36 -15.59 -7.18 2.04
C GLY A 36 -16.83 -7.76 2.72
N VAL A 37 -16.88 -7.73 4.05
CA VAL A 37 -18.06 -8.15 4.83
C VAL A 37 -19.28 -7.27 4.53
N ILE A 38 -19.09 -5.95 4.41
CA ILE A 38 -20.17 -5.01 4.08
C ILE A 38 -20.76 -5.31 2.70
N ILE A 39 -19.93 -5.45 1.67
CA ILE A 39 -20.43 -5.71 0.31
C ILE A 39 -21.04 -7.12 0.19
N ALA A 40 -20.55 -8.10 0.96
CA ALA A 40 -21.17 -9.41 1.04
C ALA A 40 -22.57 -9.33 1.68
N ALA A 41 -22.73 -8.53 2.73
CA ALA A 41 -24.03 -8.27 3.34
C ALA A 41 -24.99 -7.55 2.38
N GLN A 42 -24.50 -6.60 1.57
CA GLN A 42 -25.30 -5.91 0.55
C GLN A 42 -25.85 -6.82 -0.54
N LEU A 43 -25.16 -7.93 -0.86
CA LEU A 43 -25.67 -8.95 -1.78
C LEU A 43 -26.84 -9.75 -1.18
N THR A 44 -26.91 -9.88 0.15
CA THR A 44 -27.98 -10.59 0.85
C THR A 44 -29.14 -9.66 1.22
N TRP A 45 -28.82 -8.44 1.66
CA TRP A 45 -29.77 -7.40 2.06
C TRP A 45 -29.48 -6.10 1.31
N PRO A 46 -30.04 -5.92 0.10
CA PRO A 46 -29.82 -4.74 -0.74
C PRO A 46 -30.22 -3.40 -0.08
N GLU A 47 -31.06 -3.43 0.96
CA GLU A 47 -31.47 -2.27 1.75
C GLU A 47 -30.28 -1.59 2.44
N LEU A 48 -29.19 -2.32 2.68
CA LEU A 48 -27.95 -1.79 3.27
C LEU A 48 -27.24 -0.75 2.40
N ASN A 49 -27.64 -0.57 1.14
CA ASN A 49 -27.16 0.54 0.30
C ASN A 49 -27.72 1.91 0.76
N MET A 50 -28.82 1.93 1.53
CA MET A 50 -29.50 3.11 2.09
C MET A 50 -29.83 4.24 1.07
N GLY A 51 -29.84 3.94 -0.23
CA GLY A 51 -30.00 4.94 -1.29
C GLY A 51 -28.83 5.92 -1.42
N ILE A 52 -27.69 5.66 -0.77
CA ILE A 52 -26.51 6.53 -0.78
C ILE A 52 -25.52 5.99 -1.82
N GLU A 53 -25.27 6.75 -2.88
CA GLU A 53 -24.48 6.29 -4.05
C GLU A 53 -23.07 5.75 -3.70
N TRP A 54 -22.46 6.28 -2.65
CA TRP A 54 -21.05 6.18 -2.30
C TRP A 54 -20.75 4.85 -1.60
N ILE A 55 -21.78 4.32 -0.93
CA ILE A 55 -21.74 3.04 -0.23
C ILE A 55 -22.46 1.95 -1.02
N THR A 56 -22.82 2.18 -2.28
CA THR A 56 -23.44 1.14 -3.10
C THR A 56 -22.46 0.00 -3.40
N TYR A 57 -22.97 -1.21 -3.55
CA TYR A 57 -22.17 -2.38 -3.93
C TYR A 57 -21.25 -2.12 -5.15
N GLY A 58 -21.78 -1.44 -6.17
CA GLY A 58 -21.03 -1.14 -7.40
C GLY A 58 -19.78 -0.26 -7.18
N ARG A 59 -19.81 0.66 -6.20
CA ARG A 59 -18.68 1.53 -5.87
C ARG A 59 -17.77 0.95 -4.78
N LEU A 60 -18.33 0.20 -3.83
CA LEU A 60 -17.57 -0.44 -2.76
C LEU A 60 -16.83 -1.71 -3.20
N ARG A 61 -17.33 -2.44 -4.21
CA ARG A 61 -16.63 -3.61 -4.76
C ARG A 61 -15.21 -3.27 -5.24
N PRO A 62 -14.99 -2.28 -6.13
CA PRO A 62 -13.64 -1.94 -6.57
C PRO A 62 -12.79 -1.37 -5.42
N LEU A 63 -13.42 -0.70 -4.43
CA LEU A 63 -12.70 -0.27 -3.23
C LEU A 63 -12.19 -1.47 -2.41
N HIS A 64 -13.03 -2.49 -2.20
CA HIS A 64 -12.64 -3.71 -1.50
C HIS A 64 -11.49 -4.43 -2.20
N THR A 65 -11.59 -4.65 -3.52
CA THR A 65 -10.54 -5.35 -4.28
C THR A 65 -9.21 -4.61 -4.19
N ASN A 66 -9.21 -3.29 -4.41
CA ASN A 66 -7.99 -2.47 -4.32
C ASN A 66 -7.42 -2.44 -2.88
N ALA A 67 -8.28 -2.35 -1.87
CA ALA A 67 -7.85 -2.35 -0.47
C ALA A 67 -7.22 -3.68 -0.06
N VAL A 68 -7.78 -4.81 -0.47
CA VAL A 68 -7.22 -6.12 -0.10
C VAL A 68 -5.96 -6.43 -0.90
N ILE A 69 -5.92 -6.12 -2.20
CA ILE A 69 -4.78 -6.47 -3.05
C ILE A 69 -3.63 -5.48 -2.87
N PHE A 70 -3.86 -4.20 -3.14
CA PHE A 70 -2.79 -3.21 -3.18
C PHE A 70 -2.51 -2.59 -1.81
N ALA A 71 -3.54 -2.28 -1.02
CA ALA A 71 -3.30 -1.72 0.30
C ALA A 71 -2.76 -2.76 1.28
N PHE A 72 -3.50 -3.85 1.54
CA PHE A 72 -3.07 -4.94 2.40
C PHE A 72 -1.91 -5.74 1.79
N GLY A 73 -2.14 -6.37 0.63
CA GLY A 73 -1.15 -7.24 -0.03
C GLY A 73 0.10 -6.48 -0.46
N GLY A 74 -0.05 -5.29 -1.03
CA GLY A 74 1.09 -4.44 -1.39
C GLY A 74 1.91 -4.02 -0.17
N SER A 75 1.29 -3.55 0.91
CA SER A 75 2.03 -3.20 2.14
C SER A 75 2.72 -4.41 2.78
N ALA A 76 2.08 -5.59 2.73
CA ALA A 76 2.71 -6.84 3.17
C ALA A 76 3.95 -7.17 2.33
N LEU A 77 3.86 -6.99 1.00
CA LEU A 77 4.97 -7.21 0.09
C LEU A 77 6.13 -6.24 0.38
N PHE A 78 5.87 -4.94 0.52
CA PHE A 78 6.90 -3.96 0.90
C PHE A 78 7.57 -4.29 2.24
N ALA A 79 6.79 -4.64 3.27
CA ALA A 79 7.35 -5.01 4.58
C ALA A 79 8.24 -6.24 4.47
N THR A 80 7.74 -7.30 3.83
CA THR A 80 8.44 -8.57 3.72
C THR A 80 9.69 -8.46 2.84
N SER A 81 9.60 -7.81 1.68
CA SER A 81 10.73 -7.67 0.77
C SER A 81 11.86 -6.85 1.39
N TYR A 82 11.55 -5.69 1.99
CA TYR A 82 12.55 -4.86 2.67
C TYR A 82 13.15 -5.54 3.90
N TYR A 83 12.38 -6.35 4.62
CA TYR A 83 12.92 -7.12 5.75
C TYR A 83 13.86 -8.23 5.28
N ILE A 84 13.42 -9.01 4.27
CA ILE A 84 14.13 -10.21 3.79
C ILE A 84 15.41 -9.81 3.07
N VAL A 85 15.37 -8.88 2.10
CA VAL A 85 16.53 -8.54 1.25
C VAL A 85 17.74 -8.10 2.09
N GLN A 86 17.49 -7.32 3.15
CA GLN A 86 18.54 -6.85 4.05
C GLN A 86 19.23 -8.00 4.80
N ARG A 87 18.46 -9.02 5.18
CA ARG A 87 18.92 -10.15 6.00
C ARG A 87 19.52 -11.27 5.18
N THR A 88 19.03 -11.48 3.96
CA THR A 88 19.57 -12.48 3.04
C THR A 88 20.88 -12.00 2.42
N CYS A 89 21.02 -10.71 2.15
CA CYS A 89 22.23 -10.13 1.57
C CYS A 89 23.21 -9.60 2.64
N HIS A 90 22.79 -9.55 3.90
CA HIS A 90 23.54 -8.99 5.02
C HIS A 90 23.98 -7.52 4.83
N THR A 91 23.15 -6.73 4.15
CA THR A 91 23.39 -5.30 3.88
C THR A 91 22.15 -4.47 4.24
N PRO A 92 22.30 -3.20 4.66
CA PRO A 92 21.16 -2.31 4.82
C PRO A 92 20.56 -1.95 3.44
N LEU A 93 19.31 -1.48 3.42
CA LEU A 93 18.67 -1.01 2.16
C LEU A 93 19.54 0.04 1.46
N PHE A 94 19.54 -0.01 0.12
CA PHE A 94 20.33 0.88 -0.73
C PHE A 94 20.15 2.37 -0.39
N SER A 95 18.90 2.80 -0.13
CA SER A 95 18.60 4.17 0.31
C SER A 95 17.43 4.22 1.29
N ASN A 96 17.70 4.67 2.52
CA ASN A 96 16.66 4.83 3.55
C ASN A 96 15.63 5.91 3.16
N ALA A 97 16.09 7.03 2.59
CA ALA A 97 15.21 8.12 2.19
C ALA A 97 14.26 7.69 1.06
N LEU A 98 14.77 6.93 0.09
CA LEU A 98 13.96 6.42 -1.02
C LEU A 98 12.98 5.32 -0.54
N ALA A 99 13.36 4.50 0.44
CA ALA A 99 12.44 3.55 1.06
C ALA A 99 11.30 4.24 1.83
N TRP A 100 11.57 5.36 2.52
CA TRP A 100 10.50 6.15 3.13
C TRP A 100 9.64 6.87 2.08
N PHE A 101 10.21 7.26 0.94
CA PHE A 101 9.43 7.78 -0.18
C PHE A 101 8.44 6.73 -0.70
N THR A 102 8.86 5.46 -0.87
CA THR A 102 7.92 4.41 -1.29
C THR A 102 6.82 4.21 -0.25
N PHE A 103 7.13 4.28 1.04
CA PHE A 103 6.13 4.23 2.11
C PHE A 103 5.08 5.33 1.97
N TRP A 104 5.49 6.60 1.97
CA TRP A 104 4.53 7.72 1.92
C TRP A 104 3.78 7.77 0.58
N GLY A 105 4.47 7.51 -0.53
CA GLY A 105 3.86 7.46 -1.86
C GLY A 105 2.82 6.36 -1.99
N TRP A 106 3.09 5.17 -1.45
CA TRP A 106 2.13 4.06 -1.46
C TRP A 106 0.88 4.38 -0.63
N ASN A 107 1.06 4.91 0.59
CA ASN A 107 -0.05 5.34 1.43
C ASN A 107 -0.88 6.45 0.77
N LEU A 108 -0.24 7.40 0.08
CA LEU A 108 -0.94 8.45 -0.66
C LEU A 108 -1.78 7.88 -1.81
N ALA A 109 -1.26 6.92 -2.56
CA ALA A 109 -2.03 6.23 -3.61
C ALA A 109 -3.25 5.49 -3.04
N ILE A 110 -3.10 4.82 -1.90
CA ILE A 110 -4.21 4.14 -1.21
C ILE A 110 -5.26 5.13 -0.73
N VAL A 111 -4.86 6.25 -0.13
CA VAL A 111 -5.80 7.32 0.25
C VAL A 111 -6.53 7.86 -0.99
N GLY A 112 -5.81 8.02 -2.11
CA GLY A 112 -6.39 8.36 -3.40
C GLY A 112 -7.49 7.38 -3.81
N ALA A 113 -7.25 6.07 -3.73
CA ALA A 113 -8.23 5.02 -4.02
C ALA A 113 -9.47 5.09 -3.11
N VAL A 114 -9.27 5.31 -1.81
CA VAL A 114 -10.35 5.42 -0.82
C VAL A 114 -11.27 6.61 -1.11
N VAL A 115 -10.75 7.67 -1.70
CA VAL A 115 -11.54 8.84 -2.08
C VAL A 115 -12.16 8.68 -3.46
N SER A 116 -11.38 8.26 -4.46
CA SER A 116 -11.80 8.26 -5.86
C SER A 116 -12.87 7.21 -6.17
N LEU A 117 -12.74 6.00 -5.60
CA LEU A 117 -13.63 4.88 -5.95
C LEU A 117 -15.06 5.08 -5.43
N PRO A 118 -15.30 5.50 -4.16
CA PRO A 118 -16.64 5.86 -3.70
C PRO A 118 -17.24 7.07 -4.43
N MET A 119 -16.41 7.98 -4.93
CA MET A 119 -16.83 9.10 -5.79
C MET A 119 -17.20 8.67 -7.21
N GLY A 120 -16.96 7.40 -7.58
CA GLY A 120 -17.27 6.85 -8.89
C GLY A 120 -16.24 7.19 -9.97
N TRP A 121 -15.07 7.71 -9.58
CA TRP A 121 -13.97 7.98 -10.51
C TRP A 121 -13.19 6.69 -10.77
N THR A 122 -13.59 5.97 -11.82
CA THR A 122 -12.97 4.70 -12.17
C THR A 122 -12.88 4.47 -13.68
N GLU A 123 -11.84 3.76 -14.13
CA GLU A 123 -11.71 3.29 -15.50
C GLU A 123 -12.58 2.06 -15.82
N GLY A 124 -13.12 1.38 -14.81
CA GLY A 124 -13.96 0.18 -14.99
C GLY A 124 -13.21 -1.09 -15.40
N LYS A 125 -11.88 -1.06 -15.45
CA LYS A 125 -11.01 -2.23 -15.67
C LYS A 125 -10.70 -2.88 -14.32
N GLU A 126 -10.98 -4.17 -14.17
CA GLU A 126 -10.72 -4.88 -12.91
C GLU A 126 -9.22 -4.84 -12.57
N TYR A 127 -8.90 -4.51 -11.31
CA TYR A 127 -7.56 -4.30 -10.76
C TYR A 127 -6.76 -3.13 -11.37
N ALA A 128 -7.39 -2.33 -12.22
CA ALA A 128 -6.90 -1.09 -12.80
C ALA A 128 -7.99 -0.01 -12.74
N GLU A 129 -8.73 0.02 -11.62
CA GLU A 129 -9.89 0.88 -11.45
C GLU A 129 -9.53 2.33 -11.17
N LEU A 130 -8.27 2.61 -10.78
CA LEU A 130 -7.81 3.92 -10.38
C LEU A 130 -7.67 4.86 -11.58
N ILE A 131 -7.77 6.16 -11.33
CA ILE A 131 -7.62 7.18 -12.37
C ILE A 131 -6.15 7.44 -12.69
N TRP A 132 -5.87 7.87 -13.93
CA TRP A 132 -4.52 8.14 -14.44
C TRP A 132 -3.56 8.93 -13.52
N PRO A 133 -3.98 9.93 -12.70
CA PRO A 133 -3.03 10.60 -11.80
C PRO A 133 -2.51 9.67 -10.71
N ILE A 134 -3.35 8.75 -10.23
CA ILE A 134 -2.97 7.74 -9.24
C ILE A 134 -2.08 6.68 -9.90
N ASP A 135 -2.35 6.31 -11.16
CA ASP A 135 -1.49 5.38 -11.90
C ASP A 135 -0.08 5.93 -12.11
N LEU A 136 0.05 7.23 -12.42
CA LEU A 136 1.36 7.88 -12.51
C LEU A 136 2.09 7.87 -11.16
N LEU A 137 1.38 8.15 -10.06
CA LEU A 137 1.97 8.09 -8.72
C LEU A 137 2.45 6.67 -8.41
N ILE A 138 1.61 5.66 -8.66
CA ILE A 138 1.96 4.24 -8.45
C ILE A 138 3.18 3.89 -9.30
N THR A 139 3.23 4.33 -10.55
CA THR A 139 4.37 4.07 -11.45
C THR A 139 5.67 4.65 -10.88
N VAL A 140 5.66 5.90 -10.42
CA VAL A 140 6.84 6.55 -9.81
C VAL A 140 7.27 5.82 -8.54
N VAL A 141 6.31 5.45 -7.68
CA VAL A 141 6.58 4.70 -6.44
C VAL A 141 7.15 3.32 -6.74
N TRP A 142 6.66 2.63 -7.76
CA TRP A 142 7.17 1.32 -8.15
C TRP A 142 8.59 1.40 -8.72
N VAL A 143 8.90 2.41 -9.53
CA VAL A 143 10.27 2.63 -10.01
C VAL A 143 11.21 2.90 -8.83
N ALA A 144 10.80 3.72 -7.88
CA ALA A 144 11.58 3.95 -6.66
C ALA A 144 11.81 2.67 -5.86
N TYR A 145 10.78 1.82 -5.72
CA TYR A 145 10.93 0.51 -5.07
C TYR A 145 11.93 -0.40 -5.79
N ALA A 146 11.84 -0.49 -7.12
CA ALA A 146 12.73 -1.31 -7.93
C ALA A 146 14.21 -0.86 -7.84
N ILE A 147 14.46 0.42 -7.54
CA ILE A 147 15.81 0.94 -7.28
C ILE A 147 16.28 0.61 -5.85
N VAL A 148 15.36 0.55 -4.87
CA VAL A 148 15.71 0.25 -3.47
C VAL A 148 15.97 -1.24 -3.23
N PHE A 149 15.19 -2.10 -3.89
CA PHE A 149 15.25 -3.56 -3.77
C PHE A 149 16.39 -4.13 -4.60
#